data_AF-A0A0Z8GDT7-F1
#
_entry.id   AF-A0A0Z8GDT7-F1
#
_cell.length_a   1.000
_cell.length_b   1.000
_cell.length_c   1.000
_cell.angle_alpha   90.00
_cell.angle_beta   90.00
_cell.angle_gamma   90.00
#
_symmetry.space_group_name_H-M   'P 1'
#
loop_
_entity.id
_entity.type
_entity.pdbx_description
1 polymer ?
#
loop_
_entity_poly.entity_id
_entity_poly.type
_entity_poly.pdbx_seq_one_letter_code
_entity_poly.pdbx_strand_id
1 'polypeptide(L)'
;MKGIKVIDIGCEPEETQFGTCELCFSYGVASNPYMVLEFPDGTQVTHDTYYWDWGDYWEYNVANVVDFSAWLSEQELSDEEVEALKGDGTDVLIRLIKEYNYRLE
;
A
#
# COMPACT_ATOMS: atom_id res chain seq x y z
N MET A 1 -2.06 0.06 -19.01
CA MET A 1 -0.72 -0.55 -18.86
C MET A 1 -0.84 -1.81 -18.01
N LYS A 2 -0.13 -2.87 -18.43
CA LYS A 2 0.04 -4.13 -17.69
C LYS A 2 1.51 -4.36 -17.31
N GLY A 3 1.75 -5.32 -16.43
CA GLY A 3 3.09 -5.81 -16.12
C GLY A 3 3.79 -5.10 -14.96
N ILE A 4 3.06 -4.34 -14.15
CA ILE A 4 3.55 -3.79 -12.88
C ILE A 4 3.70 -4.94 -11.88
N LYS A 5 4.80 -4.94 -11.12
CA LYS A 5 5.13 -6.00 -10.17
C LYS A 5 5.50 -5.43 -8.82
N VAL A 6 5.25 -6.20 -7.76
CA VAL A 6 5.84 -5.93 -6.45
C VAL A 6 7.21 -6.62 -6.43
N ILE A 7 8.27 -5.85 -6.20
CA ILE A 7 9.65 -6.36 -6.18
C ILE A 7 10.26 -6.40 -4.78
N ASP A 8 9.71 -5.63 -3.84
CA ASP A 8 10.14 -5.62 -2.45
C ASP A 8 8.99 -5.20 -1.54
N ILE A 9 9.08 -5.59 -0.27
CA ILE A 9 8.15 -5.22 0.79
C ILE A 9 8.93 -4.98 2.07
N GLY A 10 8.45 -4.07 2.91
CA GLY A 10 9.06 -3.85 4.20
C GLY A 10 8.13 -3.15 5.17
N CYS A 11 8.69 -2.81 6.32
CA CYS A 11 8.02 -2.05 7.35
C CYS A 11 9.04 -1.16 8.07
N GLU A 12 8.61 0.04 8.45
CA GLU A 12 9.41 1.02 9.21
C GLU A 12 8.75 1.29 10.57
N PRO A 13 8.87 0.35 11.53
CA PRO A 13 8.12 0.43 12.78
C PRO A 13 8.54 1.64 13.63
N GLU A 14 7.57 2.37 14.14
CA GLU A 14 7.78 3.57 14.96
C GLU A 14 6.92 3.51 16.24
N GLU A 15 7.48 3.94 17.37
CA GLU A 15 6.67 4.20 18.57
C GLU A 15 5.80 5.44 18.34
N THR A 16 4.49 5.27 18.39
CA THR A 16 3.54 6.31 18.00
C THR A 16 2.43 6.47 19.03
N GLN A 17 1.95 7.72 19.16
CA GLN A 17 0.73 8.03 19.88
C GLN A 17 -0.49 7.83 18.98
N PHE A 18 -1.43 7.01 19.40
CA PHE A 18 -2.70 6.79 18.72
C PHE A 18 -3.81 7.61 19.36
N GLY A 19 -4.72 8.13 18.54
CA GLY A 19 -5.81 8.99 18.97
C GLY A 19 -5.41 10.46 19.17
N THR A 20 -6.36 11.35 18.91
CA THR A 20 -6.17 12.82 18.94
C THR A 20 -6.70 13.49 20.22
N CYS A 21 -7.36 12.74 21.10
CA CYS A 21 -7.94 13.26 22.35
C CYS A 21 -6.91 13.22 23.50
N GLU A 22 -6.73 14.35 24.20
CA GLU A 22 -5.79 14.49 25.32
C GLU A 22 -5.98 13.48 26.47
N LEU A 23 -7.19 12.91 26.62
CA LEU A 23 -7.52 11.94 27.67
C LEU A 23 -7.78 10.52 27.15
N CYS A 24 -7.80 10.32 25.83
CA CYS A 24 -8.11 9.02 25.21
C CYS A 24 -7.01 8.56 24.24
N PHE A 25 -5.80 9.10 24.34
CA PHE A 25 -4.68 8.62 23.54
C PHE A 25 -4.06 7.37 24.16
N SER A 26 -3.41 6.57 23.33
CA SER A 26 -2.56 5.46 23.76
C SER A 26 -1.21 5.53 23.05
N TYR A 27 -0.21 4.80 23.55
CA TYR A 27 1.05 4.59 22.85
C TYR A 27 1.13 3.14 22.38
N GLY A 28 1.74 2.94 21.22
CA GLY A 28 1.99 1.63 20.65
C GLY A 28 3.03 1.71 19.55
N VAL A 29 3.13 0.67 18.74
CA VAL A 29 4.02 0.64 17.57
C VAL A 29 3.15 0.67 16.32
N ALA A 30 3.36 1.67 15.45
CA ALA A 30 2.84 1.68 14.10
C ALA A 30 3.84 0.96 13.20
N SER A 31 3.41 -0.02 12.40
CA SER A 31 4.34 -0.86 11.63
C SER A 31 4.93 -0.13 10.42
N ASN A 32 4.19 0.82 9.87
CA ASN A 32 4.46 1.57 8.63
C ASN A 32 4.91 0.67 7.47
N PRO A 33 4.04 -0.24 7.00
CA PRO A 33 4.36 -1.14 5.90
C PRO A 33 4.47 -0.40 4.56
N TYR A 34 5.31 -0.89 3.66
CA TYR A 34 5.44 -0.38 2.30
C TYR A 34 5.63 -1.50 1.28
N MET A 35 5.35 -1.18 0.02
CA MET A 35 5.65 -2.02 -1.14
C MET A 35 6.42 -1.23 -2.19
N VAL A 36 7.40 -1.88 -2.82
CA VAL A 36 8.13 -1.32 -3.96
C VAL A 36 7.57 -1.91 -5.25
N LEU A 37 7.05 -1.04 -6.10
CA LEU A 37 6.51 -1.40 -7.41
C LEU A 37 7.55 -1.18 -8.50
N GLU A 38 7.70 -2.14 -9.41
CA GLU A 38 8.46 -1.99 -10.65
C GLU A 38 7.52 -1.93 -11.84
N PHE A 39 7.70 -0.90 -12.66
CA PHE A 39 6.95 -0.67 -13.90
C PHE A 39 7.66 -1.33 -15.10
N PRO A 40 6.95 -1.58 -16.22
CA PRO A 40 7.54 -2.19 -17.42
C PRO A 40 8.72 -1.40 -18.03
N ASP A 41 8.79 -0.10 -17.77
CA ASP A 41 9.91 0.75 -18.21
C ASP A 41 11.13 0.71 -17.27
N GLY A 42 11.05 -0.06 -16.18
CA GLY A 42 12.10 -0.20 -15.18
C GLY A 42 12.05 0.85 -14.07
N THR A 43 11.08 1.78 -14.10
CA THR A 43 10.87 2.71 -12.98
C THR A 43 10.47 1.93 -11.73
N GLN A 44 11.01 2.32 -10.58
CA GLN A 44 10.66 1.74 -9.29
C GLN A 44 10.16 2.82 -8.35
N VAL A 45 9.05 2.55 -7.66
CA VAL A 45 8.43 3.50 -6.72
C VAL A 45 8.00 2.77 -5.45
N THR A 46 8.33 3.35 -4.30
CA THR A 46 7.92 2.87 -2.99
C THR A 46 6.61 3.55 -2.60
N HIS A 47 5.63 2.75 -2.21
CA HIS A 47 4.35 3.22 -1.67
C HIS A 47 4.16 2.68 -0.27
N ASP A 48 3.78 3.56 0.64
CA ASP A 48 3.24 3.16 1.94
C ASP A 48 1.94 2.38 1.73
N THR A 49 1.77 1.28 2.45
CA THR A 49 0.51 0.53 2.48
C THR A 49 -0.22 0.74 3.79
N TYR A 50 -0.15 1.97 4.29
CA TYR A 50 -0.90 2.45 5.44
C TYR A 50 -1.32 3.91 5.24
N TYR A 51 -2.25 4.40 6.05
CA TYR A 51 -2.46 5.83 6.21
C TYR A 51 -2.93 6.18 7.61
N TRP A 52 -2.77 7.46 7.94
CA TRP A 52 -3.31 8.08 9.15
C TRP A 52 -4.52 8.94 8.80
N ASP A 53 -5.59 8.79 9.58
CA ASP A 53 -6.77 9.66 9.47
C ASP A 53 -7.25 10.05 10.87
N TRP A 54 -7.17 11.34 11.21
CA TRP A 54 -7.58 11.88 12.51
C TRP A 54 -7.03 11.16 13.76
N GLY A 55 -5.83 10.57 13.65
CA GLY A 55 -5.16 9.82 14.71
C GLY A 55 -5.49 8.33 14.74
N ASP A 56 -6.33 7.86 13.83
CA ASP A 56 -6.54 6.45 13.55
C ASP A 56 -5.54 5.97 12.50
N TYR A 57 -5.02 4.77 12.72
CA TYR A 57 -4.01 4.14 11.89
C TYR A 57 -4.60 2.95 11.14
N TRP A 58 -4.46 2.96 9.82
CA TRP A 58 -5.00 1.93 8.95
C TRP A 58 -3.89 1.29 8.13
N GLU A 59 -3.74 -0.02 8.26
CA GLU A 59 -2.81 -0.81 7.43
C GLU A 59 -3.57 -1.60 6.36
N TYR A 60 -2.93 -1.74 5.20
CA TYR A 60 -3.42 -2.51 4.06
C TYR A 60 -2.40 -3.57 3.70
N ASN A 61 -2.76 -4.82 3.95
CA ASN A 61 -1.88 -5.96 3.80
C ASN A 61 -2.48 -6.96 2.81
N VAL A 62 -1.60 -7.71 2.14
CA VAL A 62 -1.97 -8.88 1.33
C VAL A 62 -1.36 -10.12 1.97
N ALA A 63 -2.13 -11.20 2.08
CA ALA A 63 -1.67 -12.41 2.75
C ALA A 63 -0.55 -13.13 1.98
N ASN A 64 -0.62 -13.11 0.64
CA ASN A 64 0.41 -13.66 -0.23
C ASN A 64 0.83 -12.63 -1.28
N VAL A 65 1.99 -12.01 -1.05
CA VAL A 65 2.55 -10.97 -1.94
C VAL A 65 2.91 -11.53 -3.31
N VAL A 66 3.35 -12.79 -3.41
CA VAL A 66 3.69 -13.41 -4.70
C VAL A 66 2.43 -13.53 -5.56
N ASP A 67 1.33 -14.01 -4.98
CA ASP A 67 0.05 -14.13 -5.68
C ASP A 67 -0.53 -12.75 -6.03
N PHE A 68 -0.43 -11.79 -5.11
CA PHE A 68 -0.83 -10.41 -5.37
C PHE A 68 -0.03 -9.80 -6.52
N SER A 69 1.29 -9.94 -6.54
CA SER A 69 2.13 -9.42 -7.62
C SER A 69 1.81 -10.08 -8.96
N ALA A 70 1.52 -11.39 -8.97
CA ALA A 70 1.09 -12.08 -10.18
C ALA A 70 -0.24 -11.49 -10.69
N TRP A 71 -1.23 -11.34 -9.81
CA TRP A 71 -2.51 -10.72 -10.16
C TRP A 71 -2.35 -9.27 -10.64
N LEU A 72 -1.58 -8.45 -9.93
CA LEU A 72 -1.32 -7.05 -10.28
C LEU A 72 -0.73 -6.92 -11.68
N SER A 73 0.20 -7.82 -12.03
CA SER A 73 0.86 -7.80 -13.35
C SER A 73 -0.10 -8.01 -14.52
N GLU A 74 -1.27 -8.62 -14.27
CA GLU A 74 -2.29 -8.88 -15.28
C GLU A 74 -3.33 -7.74 -15.41
N GLN A 75 -3.36 -6.80 -14.46
CA GLN A 75 -4.34 -5.71 -14.42
C GLN A 75 -4.04 -4.66 -15.48
N GLU A 76 -5.06 -4.31 -16.26
CA GLU A 76 -4.98 -3.23 -17.25
C GLU A 76 -5.33 -1.91 -16.57
N LEU A 77 -4.32 -1.20 -16.06
CA LEU A 77 -4.51 0.11 -15.44
C LEU A 77 -4.60 1.21 -16.49
N SER A 78 -5.41 2.23 -16.26
CA SER A 78 -5.45 3.45 -17.07
C SER A 78 -4.15 4.25 -16.95
N ASP A 79 -3.88 5.13 -17.92
CA ASP A 79 -2.70 6.01 -17.88
C ASP A 79 -2.72 6.91 -16.64
N GLU A 80 -3.90 7.36 -16.19
CA GLU A 80 -4.05 8.15 -14.97
C GLU A 80 -3.65 7.37 -13.71
N GLU A 81 -4.08 6.10 -13.59
CA GLU A 81 -3.67 5.23 -12.49
C GLU A 81 -2.18 4.94 -12.50
N VAL A 82 -1.59 4.76 -13.68
CA VAL A 82 -0.15 4.52 -13.83
C VAL A 82 0.66 5.74 -13.40
N GLU A 83 0.28 6.93 -13.84
CA GLU A 83 0.97 8.16 -13.45
C GLU A 83 0.80 8.46 -11.96
N ALA A 84 -0.38 8.16 -11.39
CA ALA A 84 -0.59 8.24 -9.95
C ALA A 84 0.36 7.28 -9.20
N LEU A 85 0.43 6.00 -9.60
CA LEU A 85 1.34 5.04 -8.98
C LEU A 85 2.83 5.36 -9.22
N LYS A 86 3.17 6.16 -10.23
CA LYS A 86 4.54 6.67 -10.40
C LYS A 86 4.86 7.88 -9.52
N GLY A 87 3.83 8.55 -9.01
CA GLY A 87 3.90 9.66 -8.06
C GLY A 87 3.55 9.23 -6.64
N ASP A 88 2.58 9.91 -6.04
CA ASP A 88 2.11 9.74 -4.65
C ASP A 88 0.77 8.98 -4.55
N GLY A 89 0.41 8.22 -5.58
CA GLY A 89 -0.86 7.49 -5.71
C GLY A 89 -1.00 6.26 -4.80
N THR A 90 -0.69 6.40 -3.52
CA THR A 90 -0.86 5.37 -2.49
C THR A 90 -2.32 4.89 -2.41
N ASP A 91 -3.29 5.78 -2.64
CA ASP A 91 -4.72 5.47 -2.66
C ASP A 91 -5.09 4.46 -3.77
N VAL A 92 -4.44 4.57 -4.94
CA VAL A 92 -4.60 3.63 -6.06
C VAL A 92 -4.11 2.25 -5.64
N LEU A 93 -2.92 2.16 -5.04
CA LEU A 93 -2.38 0.89 -4.56
C LEU A 93 -3.27 0.27 -3.48
N ILE A 94 -3.73 1.06 -2.51
CA ILE A 94 -4.64 0.60 -1.45
C ILE A 94 -5.94 0.06 -2.04
N ARG A 95 -6.52 0.71 -3.06
CA ARG A 95 -7.71 0.21 -3.75
C ARG A 95 -7.44 -1.14 -4.42
N LEU A 96 -6.30 -1.30 -5.09
CA LEU A 96 -5.92 -2.56 -5.73
C LEU A 96 -5.73 -3.69 -4.70
N ILE A 97 -5.14 -3.38 -3.54
CA ILE A 97 -5.04 -4.33 -2.42
C ILE A 97 -6.43 -4.76 -1.94
N LYS A 98 -7.35 -3.81 -1.74
CA LYS A 98 -8.74 -4.11 -1.34
C LYS A 98 -9.46 -4.98 -2.36
N GLU A 99 -9.33 -4.65 -3.65
CA GLU A 99 -9.93 -5.42 -4.73
C GLU A 99 -9.39 -6.86 -4.77
N TYR A 100 -8.07 -7.03 -4.63
CA TYR A 100 -7.47 -8.36 -4.54
C TYR A 100 -8.00 -9.16 -3.36
N ASN A 101 -8.01 -8.56 -2.16
CA ASN A 101 -8.45 -9.23 -0.94
C ASN A 101 -9.94 -9.63 -1.01
N TYR A 102 -10.80 -8.76 -1.55
CA TYR A 102 -12.23 -9.06 -1.70
C TYR A 102 -12.51 -10.28 -2.61
N ARG A 103 -11.60 -10.61 -3.53
CA ARG A 103 -11.73 -11.81 -4.39
C ARG A 103 -11.44 -13.12 -3.65
N LEU A 104 -10.84 -13.04 -2.47
CA LEU A 104 -10.46 -14.20 -1.65
C LEU A 104 -11.51 -14.51 -0.56
N GLU A 105 -12.50 -13.63 -0.38
CA GLU A 105 -13.64 -13.79 0.53
C GLU A 105 -14.80 -14.55 -0.15
#